data_AF-A0A4Q1CF24-F1
#
_entry.id   AF-A0A4Q1CF24-F1
#
_cell.length_a   1.000
_cell.length_b   1.000
_cell.length_c   1.000
_cell.angle_alpha   90.00
_cell.angle_beta   90.00
_cell.angle_gamma   90.00
#
_symmetry.space_group_name_H-M   'P 1'
#
loop_
_entity.id
_entity.type
_entity.pdbx_description
1 polymer ?
#
loop_
_entity_poly.entity_id
_entity_poly.type
_entity_poly.pdbx_seq_one_letter_code
_entity_poly.pdbx_strand_id
1 'polypeptide(L)' 'MLKLFKWPLLLFLSGFLVTLFGAWAKILHLSFAEVLLTAGMAIQAGGIIYAMYVLVKSK' A
#
# COMPACT_ATOMS: atom_id res chain seq x y z
N MET A 1 -4.05 -5.98 -20.56
CA MET A 1 -4.53 -5.69 -19.18
C MET A 1 -3.43 -5.76 -18.12
N LEU A 2 -2.69 -6.85 -17.96
CA LEU A 2 -1.70 -6.99 -16.86
C LEU A 2 -0.61 -5.90 -16.83
N LYS A 3 -0.08 -5.46 -17.98
CA LYS A 3 0.96 -4.41 -18.04
C LYS A 3 0.49 -3.05 -17.51
N LEU A 4 -0.80 -2.74 -17.63
CA LEU A 4 -1.38 -1.47 -17.20
C LEU A 4 -1.52 -1.39 -15.67
N PHE A 5 -1.79 -2.53 -15.05
CA PHE A 5 -1.95 -2.67 -13.60
C PHE A 5 -0.66 -2.89 -12.82
N LYS A 6 0.49 -3.06 -13.50
CA LYS A 6 1.79 -3.29 -12.85
C LYS A 6 2.10 -2.22 -11.80
N TRP A 7 1.91 -0.94 -12.16
CA TRP A 7 2.26 0.17 -11.29
C TRP A 7 1.34 0.31 -10.07
N PRO A 8 0.00 0.30 -10.21
CA PRO A 8 -0.90 0.28 -9.05
C PRO A 8 -0.67 -0.93 -8.14
N LEU A 9 -0.44 -2.10 -8.72
CA LEU A 9 -0.22 -3.33 -7.97
C LEU A 9 1.09 -3.31 -7.18
N LEU A 10 2.17 -2.77 -7.78
CA LEU A 10 3.45 -2.60 -7.08
C LEU A 10 3.35 -1.61 -5.92
N LEU A 11 2.60 -0.51 -6.09
CA LEU A 11 2.32 0.44 -5.01
C LEU A 11 1.52 -0.20 -3.88
N PHE A 12 0.50 -0.98 -4.22
CA PHE A 12 -0.27 -1.71 -3.21
C PHE A 12 0.61 -2.71 -2.45
N LEU A 13 1.40 -3.52 -3.17
CA LEU A 13 2.29 -4.52 -2.57
C LEU A 13 3.38 -3.90 -1.69
N SER A 14 3.95 -2.76 -2.09
CA SER A 14 4.94 -2.08 -1.26
C SER A 14 4.31 -1.52 0.02
N GLY A 15 3.13 -0.91 -0.07
CA GLY A 15 2.37 -0.47 1.09
C GLY A 15 2.00 -1.64 2.01
N PHE A 16 1.63 -2.78 1.45
CA PHE A 16 1.32 -4.00 2.20
C PHE A 16 2.51 -4.49 3.02
N LEU A 17 3.71 -4.55 2.42
CA LEU A 17 4.93 -4.94 3.12
C LEU A 17 5.28 -3.97 4.26
N VAL A 18 5.13 -2.66 4.02
CA VAL A 18 5.36 -1.62 5.03
C VAL A 18 4.36 -1.75 6.19
N THR A 19 3.08 -2.00 5.90
CA THR A 19 2.06 -2.28 6.93
C THR A 19 2.37 -3.56 7.70
N LEU A 20 2.85 -4.61 7.03
CA LEU A 20 3.20 -5.88 7.67
C LEU A 20 4.39 -5.70 8.63
N PHE A 21 5.39 -4.91 8.21
CA PHE A 21 6.50 -4.52 9.07
C PHE A 21 6.06 -3.61 10.23
N GLY A 22 5.14 -2.68 9.98
CA GLY A 22 4.55 -1.84 11.03
C GLY A 22 3.74 -2.64 12.05
N ALA A 23 3.00 -3.66 11.60
CA ALA A 23 2.26 -4.55 12.48
C ALA A 23 3.20 -5.39 13.35
N TRP A 24 4.27 -5.91 12.76
CA TRP A 24 5.33 -6.58 13.50
C TRP A 24 6.00 -5.65 14.54
N ALA A 25 6.33 -4.41 14.16
CA ALA A 25 6.88 -3.42 15.07
C ALA A 25 5.90 -3.06 16.20
N LYS A 26 4.58 -3.10 15.93
CA LYS A 26 3.53 -2.84 16.93
C LYS A 26 3.45 -3.96 17.96
N ILE A 27 3.62 -5.22 17.54
CA ILE A 27 3.68 -6.37 18.45
C ILE A 27 4.90 -6.26 19.38
N LEU A 28 6.01 -5.71 18.89
CA LEU A 28 7.22 -5.47 19.69
C LEU A 28 7.19 -4.18 20.53
N HIS A 29 6.06 -3.46 20.54
CA HIS A 29 5.90 -2.18 21.24
C HIS A 29 6.94 -1.11 20.85
N LEU A 30 7.42 -1.13 19.60
CA LEU A 30 8.35 -0.13 19.10
C LEU A 30 7.62 1.20 18.86
N SER A 31 8.22 2.30 19.30
CA SER A 31 7.63 3.65 19.27
C SER A 31 7.30 4.16 17.85
N PHE A 32 7.95 3.63 16.81
CA PHE A 32 7.70 4.02 15.42
C PHE A 32 6.59 3.21 14.73
N ALA A 33 6.02 2.19 15.40
CA ALA A 33 5.11 1.24 14.76
C ALA A 33 3.85 1.90 14.18
N GLU A 34 3.28 2.89 14.87
CA GLU A 34 2.06 3.57 14.44
C GLU A 34 2.29 4.41 13.18
N VAL A 35 3.45 5.06 13.07
CA VAL A 35 3.84 5.82 11.88
C VAL A 35 3.98 4.87 10.69
N LEU A 36 4.62 3.73 10.91
CA LEU A 36 4.86 2.71 9.88
C LEU A 36 3.56 2.04 9.40
N LEU A 37 2.64 1.76 10.30
CA LEU A 37 1.30 1.27 9.97
C LEU A 37 0.51 2.30 9.15
N THR A 38 0.51 3.56 9.61
CA THR A 38 -0.22 4.65 8.95
C THR A 38 0.33 4.90 7.55
N ALA A 39 1.67 4.96 7.40
CA ALA A 39 2.33 5.13 6.13
C ALA A 39 2.06 3.97 5.17
N GLY A 40 2.16 2.72 5.64
CA GLY A 40 1.86 1.55 4.81
C GLY A 40 0.40 1.51 4.34
N MET A 41 -0.54 1.84 5.23
CA MET A 41 -1.96 1.93 4.88
C MET A 41 -2.24 3.05 3.88
N ALA A 42 -1.60 4.21 4.05
CA ALA A 42 -1.73 5.33 3.12
C ALA A 42 -1.20 4.96 1.71
N ILE A 43 -0.07 4.25 1.64
CA ILE A 43 0.49 3.77 0.37
C ILE A 43 -0.46 2.73 -0.28
N GLN A 44 -1.01 1.80 0.50
CA GLN A 44 -2.00 0.84 -0.01
C GLN A 44 -3.26 1.53 -0.55
N ALA A 45 -3.80 2.50 0.21
CA ALA A 45 -4.95 3.29 -0.23
C ALA A 45 -4.64 4.05 -1.52
N GLY A 46 -3.45 4.66 -1.63
CA GLY A 46 -2.98 5.31 -2.85
C GLY A 46 -2.88 4.35 -4.04
N GLY A 47 -2.36 3.14 -3.83
CA GLY A 47 -2.31 2.08 -4.84
C GLY A 47 -3.70 1.68 -5.35
N ILE A 48 -4.68 1.53 -4.46
CA ILE A 48 -6.08 1.24 -4.81
C ILE A 48 -6.71 2.38 -5.61
N ILE A 49 -6.56 3.62 -5.14
CA ILE A 49 -7.09 4.80 -5.84
C ILE A 49 -6.49 4.90 -7.25
N TYR A 50 -5.19 4.67 -7.39
CA TYR A 50 -4.53 4.67 -8.69
C TYR A 50 -5.02 3.53 -9.60
N ALA A 51 -5.25 2.33 -9.05
CA ALA A 51 -5.84 1.21 -9.78
C ALA A 51 -7.25 1.55 -10.29
N MET A 52 -8.08 2.18 -9.46
CA MET A 52 -9.43 2.63 -9.85
C MET A 52 -9.38 3.70 -10.95
N TYR A 53 -8.48 4.67 -10.85
CA TYR A 53 -8.28 5.68 -11.89
C TYR A 53 -7.91 5.05 -13.24
N VAL A 54 -6.97 4.09 -13.23
CA VAL A 54 -6.56 3.37 -14.44
C VAL A 54 -7.72 2.57 -15.03
N LEU A 55 -8.54 1.92 -14.20
CA LEU A 55 -9.74 1.21 -14.64
C LEU A 55 -10.75 2.10 -15.34
N VAL A 56 -11.07 3.26 -14.75
CA VAL A 56 -12.03 4.21 -15.32
C VAL A 56 -11.53 4.76 -16.64
N LYS A 57 -10.23 5.07 -16.75
CA LYS A 57 -9.62 5.60 -17.99
C LYS A 57 -9.47 4.56 -19.11
N SER A 58 -9.40 3.28 -18.77
CA SER A 58 -9.28 2.19 -19.76
C SER A 58 -10.62 1.63 -20.25
N LYS A 59 -11.74 2.11 -19.72
CA LYS A 59 -13.06 1.96 -20.37
C LYS A 59 -13.22 3.02 -21.45
#